data_AF-A0A1H7RR49-F1
#
_entry.id   AF-A0A1H7RR49-F1
#
_cell.length_a   1.000
_cell.length_b   1.000
_cell.length_c   1.000
_cell.angle_alpha   90.00
_cell.angle_beta   90.00
_cell.angle_gamma   90.00
#
_symmetry.space_group_name_H-M   'P 1'
#
loop_
_entity.id
_entity.type
_entity.pdbx_description
1 polymer ?
#
loop_
_entity_poly.entity_id
_entity_poly.type
_entity_poly.pdbx_seq_one_letter_code
_entity_poly.pdbx_strand_id
1 'polypeptide(L)'
;MPESVGVQAGRVCPGCGREDSIPLVYGLPGGDLFEQAERGQVALGGCIVPGEMEAFLCRSCDLARGSESDPTADEAELAGLLDVGHADLVRALGTGWRRESAADGQDGVRWFVSGEPAQLAVGVEGPWFVLARPLTSWGEHRAGPLMGDGPRLTRDDVLHQPYLVAEMAEAIASHRRRSFRWCRTCRRATAPEAFVAAASSCEQCVSAFGDGEE
;
A
#
# COMPACT_ATOMS: atom_id res chain seq x y z
N MET A 1 -19.84 10.47 5.63
CA MET A 1 -18.62 10.79 4.87
C MET A 1 -18.24 9.51 4.14
N PRO A 2 -18.24 9.45 2.81
CA PRO A 2 -17.81 8.24 2.13
C PRO A 2 -16.32 8.03 2.42
N GLU A 3 -16.00 6.85 2.95
CA GLU A 3 -14.62 6.42 3.21
C GLU A 3 -13.83 6.51 1.90
N SER A 4 -12.72 7.25 1.96
CA SER A 4 -11.84 7.47 0.82
C SER A 4 -11.29 6.13 0.31
N VAL A 5 -11.69 5.86 -0.92
CA VAL A 5 -11.12 4.91 -1.87
C VAL A 5 -9.59 4.98 -1.88
N GLY A 6 -8.94 3.81 -1.77
CA GLY A 6 -7.49 3.65 -1.61
C GLY A 6 -7.13 3.00 -0.26
N VAL A 7 -5.98 2.33 -0.20
CA VAL A 7 -5.33 1.96 1.08
C VAL A 7 -5.20 3.24 1.90
N GLN A 8 -5.73 3.24 3.13
CA GLN A 8 -5.75 4.45 3.97
C GLN A 8 -4.36 5.09 3.99
N ALA A 9 -4.35 6.38 3.68
CA ALA A 9 -3.17 7.22 3.73
C ALA A 9 -2.42 7.01 5.07
N GLY A 10 -1.12 6.75 4.99
CA GLY A 10 -0.28 6.66 6.19
C GLY A 10 -0.35 5.35 7.00
N ARG A 11 -0.81 4.22 6.45
CA ARG A 11 -0.62 2.90 7.12
C ARG A 11 0.63 2.14 6.68
N VAL A 12 1.24 2.48 5.55
CA VAL A 12 2.48 1.82 5.09
C VAL A 12 3.69 2.46 5.76
N CYS A 13 4.53 1.63 6.38
CA CYS A 13 5.75 2.08 7.02
C CYS A 13 6.87 2.22 6.00
N PRO A 14 7.56 3.38 5.90
CA PRO A 14 8.72 3.53 5.03
C PRO A 14 9.93 2.71 5.50
N GLY A 15 10.01 2.35 6.78
CA GLY A 15 11.11 1.56 7.32
C GLY A 15 11.06 0.08 6.94
N CYS A 16 9.86 -0.52 6.88
CA CYS A 16 9.70 -1.96 6.62
C CYS A 16 8.74 -2.32 5.48
N GLY A 17 8.12 -1.33 4.84
CA GLY A 17 7.20 -1.51 3.71
C GLY A 17 5.83 -2.10 4.07
N ARG A 18 5.56 -2.39 5.36
CA ARG A 18 4.30 -3.02 5.80
C ARG A 18 3.20 -2.01 6.08
N GLU A 19 1.97 -2.37 5.72
CA GLU A 19 0.74 -1.63 6.05
C GLU A 19 0.32 -1.85 7.53
N ASP A 20 1.21 -1.46 8.44
CA ASP A 20 1.09 -1.74 9.88
C ASP A 20 1.38 -0.49 10.75
N SER A 21 1.31 0.69 10.15
CA SER A 21 1.37 1.97 10.86
C SER A 21 0.01 2.33 11.44
N ILE A 22 0.03 2.73 12.72
CA ILE A 22 -1.12 3.21 13.48
C ILE A 22 -0.87 4.65 13.95
N PRO A 23 -1.92 5.46 14.17
CA PRO A 23 -1.76 6.81 14.70
C PRO A 23 -1.04 6.82 16.04
N LEU A 24 -0.08 7.73 16.20
CA LEU A 24 0.62 7.99 17.46
C LEU A 24 -0.01 9.23 18.11
N VAL A 25 -0.60 9.05 19.28
CA VAL A 25 -1.31 10.09 20.02
C VAL A 25 -0.50 10.51 21.23
N TYR A 26 -0.22 11.81 21.32
CA TYR A 26 0.43 12.44 22.47
C TYR A 26 -0.59 13.19 23.34
N GLY A 27 -0.27 13.33 24.63
CA GLY A 27 -1.10 14.02 25.62
C GLY A 27 -1.69 13.07 26.66
N LEU A 28 -2.64 13.57 27.46
CA LEU A 28 -3.35 12.76 28.45
C LEU A 28 -4.56 12.08 27.76
N PRO A 29 -4.53 10.76 27.52
CA PRO A 29 -5.62 10.08 26.83
C PRO A 29 -6.90 10.00 27.68
N GLY A 30 -8.05 10.15 27.02
CA GLY A 30 -9.35 9.77 27.58
C GLY A 30 -9.53 8.24 27.62
N GLY A 31 -10.60 7.76 28.25
CA GLY A 31 -10.87 6.32 28.38
C GLY A 31 -11.07 5.61 27.03
N ASP A 32 -11.60 6.31 26.04
CA ASP A 32 -11.79 5.85 24.66
C ASP A 32 -10.47 5.62 23.91
N LEU A 33 -9.46 6.46 24.13
CA LEU A 33 -8.13 6.32 23.54
C LEU A 33 -7.35 5.16 24.17
N PHE A 34 -7.52 4.93 25.48
CA PHE A 34 -6.97 3.75 26.15
C PHE A 34 -7.54 2.46 25.56
N GLU A 35 -8.86 2.42 25.40
CA GLU A 35 -9.58 1.31 24.80
C GLU A 35 -9.18 1.04 23.35
N GLN A 36 -8.89 2.08 22.57
CA GLN A 36 -8.37 1.95 21.20
C GLN A 36 -6.92 1.48 21.19
N ALA A 37 -6.10 1.90 22.16
CA ALA A 37 -4.72 1.47 22.31
C ALA A 37 -4.62 -0.03 22.68
N GLU A 38 -5.46 -0.51 23.59
CA GLU A 38 -5.56 -1.95 23.93
C GLU A 38 -5.97 -2.80 22.72
N ARG A 39 -6.83 -2.25 21.86
CA ARG A 39 -7.23 -2.88 20.59
C ARG A 39 -6.17 -2.72 19.47
N GLY A 40 -5.05 -2.05 19.77
CA GLY A 40 -3.95 -1.83 18.82
C GLY A 40 -4.33 -0.94 17.63
N GLN A 41 -5.30 -0.05 17.83
CA GLN A 41 -5.79 0.89 16.81
C GLN A 41 -5.04 2.22 16.84
N VAL A 42 -4.47 2.60 17.99
CA VAL A 42 -3.62 3.79 18.19
C VAL A 42 -2.45 3.45 19.12
N ALA A 43 -1.34 4.16 18.98
CA ALA A 43 -0.21 4.11 19.91
C ALA A 43 -0.23 5.37 20.79
N LEU A 44 0.19 5.25 22.06
CA LEU A 44 0.28 6.37 22.99
C LEU A 44 1.75 6.78 23.14
N GLY A 45 2.09 8.00 22.68
CA GLY A 45 3.45 8.53 22.69
C GLY A 45 3.90 9.16 24.01
N GLY A 46 3.00 9.21 25.00
CA GLY A 46 3.23 9.82 26.31
C GLY A 46 2.63 11.23 26.43
N CYS A 47 2.78 11.83 27.61
CA CYS A 47 2.09 13.09 27.96
C CYS A 47 2.76 14.35 27.40
N ILE A 48 4.03 14.27 26.97
CA ILE A 48 4.82 15.41 26.50
C ILE A 48 4.92 15.32 24.98
N VAL A 49 4.50 16.38 24.30
CA VAL A 49 4.60 16.50 22.84
C VAL A 49 6.03 16.94 22.48
N PRO A 50 6.81 16.14 21.73
CA PRO A 50 8.12 16.55 21.23
C PRO A 50 7.99 17.67 20.18
N GLY A 51 9.08 18.41 19.92
CA GLY A 51 9.08 19.57 19.01
C GLY A 51 8.84 19.21 17.54
N GLU A 52 9.23 18.01 17.11
CA GLU A 52 8.81 17.39 15.85
C GLU A 52 7.76 16.34 16.20
N MET A 53 6.56 16.42 15.61
CA MET A 53 5.46 15.51 15.93
C MET A 53 5.47 14.30 15.02
N GLU A 54 5.78 13.12 15.57
CA GLU A 54 5.50 11.87 14.89
C GLU A 54 4.00 11.57 14.96
N ALA A 55 3.34 11.47 13.81
CA ALA A 55 1.90 11.19 13.74
C ALA A 55 1.60 9.68 13.67
N PHE A 56 2.60 8.84 13.36
CA PHE A 56 2.40 7.40 13.15
C PHE A 56 3.52 6.56 13.75
N LEU A 57 3.16 5.35 14.19
CA LEU A 57 4.07 4.30 14.65
C LEU A 57 3.81 3.01 13.89
N CYS A 58 4.85 2.39 13.32
CA CYS A 58 4.73 1.05 12.74
C CYS A 58 4.81 -0.06 13.79
N ARG A 59 3.79 -0.91 13.90
CA ARG A 59 3.80 -2.04 14.86
C ARG A 59 4.75 -3.18 14.49
N SER A 60 5.21 -3.21 13.23
CA SER A 60 6.11 -4.26 12.75
C SER A 60 7.59 -3.94 12.93
N CYS A 61 7.98 -2.67 13.00
CA CYS A 61 9.39 -2.26 13.10
C CYS A 61 9.63 -1.06 14.02
N ASP A 62 8.61 -0.62 14.75
CA ASP A 62 8.62 0.47 15.74
C ASP A 62 9.14 1.82 15.22
N LEU A 63 9.13 2.02 13.89
CA LEU A 63 9.49 3.31 13.30
C LEU A 63 8.37 4.32 13.57
N ALA A 64 8.68 5.33 14.39
CA ALA A 64 7.88 6.54 14.53
C ALA A 64 8.23 7.51 13.38
N ARG A 65 7.21 8.13 12.79
CA ARG A 65 7.40 9.11 11.71
C ARG A 65 6.42 10.25 11.81
N GLY A 66 6.80 11.37 11.18
CA GLY A 66 6.05 12.62 11.05
C GLY A 66 4.66 12.51 10.42
N SER A 67 4.16 13.65 9.96
CA SER A 67 2.79 13.84 9.46
C SER A 67 2.38 12.82 8.39
N GLU A 68 1.07 12.63 8.23
CA GLU A 68 0.49 11.79 7.16
C GLU A 68 0.87 12.24 5.75
N SER A 69 1.40 13.48 5.64
CA SER A 69 1.74 14.16 4.40
C SER A 69 3.21 14.07 3.98
N ASP A 70 4.09 13.42 4.75
CA ASP A 70 5.48 13.25 4.34
C ASP A 70 5.59 12.07 3.36
N PRO A 71 6.04 12.29 2.11
CA PRO A 71 6.16 11.23 1.13
C PRO A 71 7.21 10.20 1.56
N THR A 72 6.94 8.91 1.34
CA THR A 72 8.00 7.91 1.32
C THR A 72 8.99 8.19 0.17
N ALA A 73 10.19 7.60 0.19
CA ALA A 73 11.15 7.74 -0.90
C ALA A 73 10.55 7.30 -2.25
N ASP A 74 9.78 6.21 -2.26
CA ASP A 74 9.11 5.69 -3.45
C ASP A 74 7.95 6.58 -3.90
N GLU A 75 7.21 7.20 -2.96
CA GLU A 75 6.16 8.17 -3.28
C GLU A 75 6.72 9.48 -3.81
N ALA A 76 7.84 9.95 -3.25
CA ALA A 76 8.55 11.11 -3.74
C ALA A 76 9.10 10.85 -5.16
N GLU A 77 9.63 9.65 -5.39
CA GLU A 77 10.02 9.23 -6.74
C GLU A 77 8.80 9.26 -7.67
N LEU A 78 7.73 8.52 -7.34
CA LEU A 78 6.53 8.44 -8.19
C LEU A 78 5.95 9.83 -8.51
N ALA A 79 5.83 10.70 -7.51
CA ALA A 79 5.38 12.09 -7.71
C ALA A 79 6.30 12.84 -8.68
N GLY A 80 7.61 12.69 -8.53
CA GLY A 80 8.60 13.27 -9.44
C GLY A 80 8.53 12.72 -10.86
N LEU A 81 8.18 11.44 -11.05
CA LEU A 81 8.03 10.86 -12.38
C LEU A 81 6.76 11.32 -13.08
N LEU A 82 5.70 11.56 -12.32
CA LEU A 82 4.45 12.10 -12.82
C LEU A 82 4.49 13.64 -12.97
N ASP A 83 5.56 14.28 -12.50
CA ASP A 83 5.72 15.75 -12.44
C ASP A 83 4.55 16.46 -11.72
N VAL A 84 4.12 15.88 -10.58
CA VAL A 84 3.04 16.40 -9.74
C VAL A 84 3.51 16.57 -8.29
N GLY A 85 2.80 17.40 -7.52
CA GLY A 85 3.04 17.50 -6.09
C GLY A 85 2.57 16.23 -5.35
N HIS A 86 3.20 15.89 -4.23
CA HIS A 86 2.79 14.74 -3.42
C HIS A 86 1.31 14.80 -3.01
N ALA A 87 0.81 15.98 -2.64
CA ALA A 87 -0.60 16.16 -2.32
C ALA A 87 -1.55 15.84 -3.48
N ASP A 88 -1.14 16.09 -4.73
CA ASP A 88 -1.92 15.78 -5.92
C ASP A 88 -1.88 14.28 -6.23
N LEU A 89 -0.71 13.64 -6.05
CA LEU A 89 -0.56 12.19 -6.09
C LEU A 89 -1.51 11.53 -5.09
N VAL A 90 -1.50 11.96 -3.83
CA VAL A 90 -2.36 11.39 -2.78
C VAL A 90 -3.84 11.58 -3.11
N ARG A 91 -4.23 12.75 -3.64
CA ARG A 91 -5.62 13.02 -4.02
C ARG A 91 -6.12 12.10 -5.16
N ALA A 92 -5.26 11.80 -6.13
CA ALA A 92 -5.62 11.04 -7.31
C ALA A 92 -5.45 9.52 -7.14
N LEU A 93 -4.42 9.09 -6.40
CA LEU A 93 -3.94 7.72 -6.38
C LEU A 93 -3.80 7.14 -4.96
N GLY A 94 -3.95 7.97 -3.92
CA GLY A 94 -3.73 7.56 -2.53
C GLY A 94 -2.24 7.40 -2.19
N THR A 95 -1.95 6.67 -1.12
CA THR A 95 -0.59 6.46 -0.60
C THR A 95 -0.17 4.99 -0.65
N GLY A 96 0.98 4.69 -0.05
CA GLY A 96 1.46 3.34 0.20
C GLY A 96 2.20 2.75 -0.99
N TRP A 97 2.70 3.62 -1.85
CA TRP A 97 3.43 3.25 -3.05
C TRP A 97 4.81 2.69 -2.68
N ARG A 98 5.11 1.52 -3.25
CA ARG A 98 6.41 0.85 -3.16
C ARG A 98 6.93 0.57 -4.55
N ARG A 99 8.21 0.85 -4.80
CA ARG A 99 8.85 0.54 -6.07
C ARG A 99 9.07 -0.97 -6.20
N GLU A 100 8.75 -1.53 -7.37
CA GLU A 100 9.02 -2.93 -7.70
C GLU A 100 10.45 -3.08 -8.26
N SER A 101 11.32 -3.77 -7.53
CA SER A 101 12.75 -3.90 -7.85
C SER A 101 13.05 -4.72 -9.12
N ALA A 102 12.13 -5.59 -9.55
CA ALA A 102 12.37 -6.55 -10.64
C ALA A 102 11.94 -6.02 -12.03
N ALA A 103 11.34 -4.84 -12.13
CA ALA A 103 10.68 -4.38 -13.36
C ALA A 103 11.51 -3.40 -14.22
N ASP A 104 12.71 -2.99 -13.79
CA ASP A 104 13.55 -2.02 -14.51
C ASP A 104 14.22 -2.60 -15.79
N GLY A 105 13.84 -3.80 -16.25
CA GLY A 105 14.67 -4.63 -17.12
C GLY A 105 14.27 -4.82 -18.59
N GLN A 106 13.04 -4.57 -19.03
CA GLN A 106 12.64 -4.95 -20.41
C GLN A 106 11.93 -3.91 -21.27
N ASP A 107 11.15 -2.97 -20.69
CA ASP A 107 10.34 -2.02 -21.48
C ASP A 107 10.55 -0.54 -21.13
N GLY A 108 11.46 -0.20 -20.20
CA GLY A 108 11.68 1.18 -19.75
C GLY A 108 10.57 1.76 -18.86
N VAL A 109 9.57 0.95 -18.49
CA VAL A 109 8.46 1.32 -17.61
C VAL A 109 8.85 1.10 -16.14
N ARG A 110 8.66 2.14 -15.31
CA ARG A 110 8.90 2.05 -13.86
C ARG A 110 7.61 1.71 -13.12
N TRP A 111 7.64 0.65 -12.33
CA TRP A 111 6.46 0.10 -11.65
C TRP A 111 6.44 0.38 -10.15
N PHE A 112 5.28 0.81 -9.67
CA PHE A 112 4.98 1.01 -8.27
C PHE A 112 3.71 0.23 -7.91
N VAL A 113 3.64 -0.29 -6.69
CA VAL A 113 2.48 -1.03 -6.18
C VAL A 113 2.00 -0.46 -4.85
N SER A 114 0.71 -0.57 -4.57
CA SER A 114 0.11 -0.21 -3.28
C SER A 114 -0.81 -1.31 -2.74
N GLY A 115 -0.86 -1.42 -1.41
CA GLY A 115 -1.60 -2.40 -0.61
C GLY A 115 -0.83 -3.67 -0.24
N GLU A 116 -1.30 -4.36 0.81
CA GLU A 116 -0.79 -5.66 1.25
C GLU A 116 -1.97 -6.65 1.50
N PRO A 117 -2.16 -7.69 0.65
CA PRO A 117 -1.44 -7.97 -0.60
C PRO A 117 -1.64 -6.86 -1.64
N ALA A 118 -0.73 -6.72 -2.59
CA ALA A 118 -0.80 -5.67 -3.63
C ALA A 118 -2.18 -5.63 -4.32
N GLN A 119 -2.78 -4.43 -4.37
CA GLN A 119 -4.14 -4.20 -4.89
C GLN A 119 -4.16 -3.39 -6.18
N LEU A 120 -3.22 -2.45 -6.31
CA LEU A 120 -3.09 -1.53 -7.43
C LEU A 120 -1.63 -1.42 -7.85
N ALA A 121 -1.39 -1.25 -9.15
CA ALA A 121 -0.08 -0.96 -9.71
C ALA A 121 -0.14 0.28 -10.62
N VAL A 122 0.92 1.09 -10.58
CA VAL A 122 1.15 2.23 -11.48
C VAL A 122 2.41 1.96 -12.28
N GLY A 123 2.32 2.03 -13.60
CA GLY A 123 3.48 1.93 -14.50
C GLY A 123 3.70 3.26 -15.20
N VAL A 124 4.89 3.85 -15.02
CA VAL A 124 5.25 5.17 -15.58
C VAL A 124 6.22 4.99 -16.74
N GLU A 125 5.88 5.56 -17.89
CA GLU A 125 6.65 5.50 -19.14
C GLU A 125 6.66 6.88 -19.81
N GLY A 126 7.77 7.60 -19.69
CA GLY A 126 7.86 8.97 -20.21
C GLY A 126 6.80 9.89 -19.54
N PRO A 127 6.01 10.66 -20.30
CA PRO A 127 5.00 11.57 -19.75
C PRO A 127 3.64 10.92 -19.46
N TRP A 128 3.50 9.61 -19.69
CA TRP A 128 2.26 8.87 -19.48
C TRP A 128 2.44 7.81 -18.40
N PHE A 129 1.34 7.42 -17.77
CA PHE A 129 1.29 6.28 -16.87
C PHE A 129 0.03 5.46 -17.08
N VAL A 130 0.02 4.24 -16.56
CA VAL A 130 -1.13 3.34 -16.60
C VAL A 130 -1.43 2.78 -15.22
N LEU A 131 -2.71 2.55 -14.94
CA LEU A 131 -3.17 1.82 -13.77
C LEU A 131 -3.43 0.36 -14.13
N ALA A 132 -2.92 -0.55 -13.31
CA ALA A 132 -3.02 -1.98 -13.58
C ALA A 132 -3.34 -2.78 -12.32
N ARG A 133 -3.88 -3.98 -12.55
CA ARG A 133 -4.04 -4.99 -11.51
C ARG A 133 -2.69 -5.65 -11.24
N PRO A 134 -2.21 -5.69 -10.00
CA PRO A 134 -0.97 -6.37 -9.68
C PRO A 134 -1.16 -7.88 -9.77
N LEU A 135 -0.47 -8.51 -10.74
CA LEU A 135 -0.24 -9.94 -10.75
C LEU A 135 0.97 -10.21 -9.87
N THR A 136 0.83 -11.07 -8.85
CA THR A 136 1.96 -11.53 -8.03
C THR A 136 2.45 -12.85 -8.62
N SER A 137 3.22 -12.81 -9.70
CA SER A 137 4.02 -13.97 -10.08
C SER A 137 5.29 -13.95 -9.24
N TRP A 138 5.47 -14.92 -8.34
CA TRP A 138 6.77 -15.16 -7.71
C TRP A 138 7.72 -15.74 -8.79
N GLY A 139 8.53 -14.86 -9.36
CA GLY A 139 9.54 -15.13 -10.39
C GLY A 139 10.23 -13.82 -10.80
N GLU A 140 11.47 -13.89 -11.31
CA GLU A 140 12.31 -12.73 -11.69
C GLU A 140 11.68 -11.78 -12.71
N HIS A 141 10.55 -12.16 -13.29
CA HIS A 141 9.83 -11.40 -14.28
C HIS A 141 8.37 -11.30 -13.85
N ARG A 142 7.97 -10.15 -13.31
CA ARG A 142 6.62 -9.69 -13.63
C ARG A 142 6.65 -9.52 -15.14
N ALA A 143 5.82 -10.25 -15.88
CA ALA A 143 5.34 -9.69 -17.13
C ALA A 143 4.62 -8.42 -16.69
N GLY A 144 5.35 -7.29 -16.65
CA GLY A 144 4.75 -5.97 -16.51
C GLY A 144 3.57 -5.97 -17.45
N PRO A 145 2.37 -5.51 -17.05
CA PRO A 145 1.16 -5.67 -17.85
C PRO A 145 1.52 -5.31 -19.28
N LEU A 146 1.61 -6.35 -20.11
CA LEU A 146 2.08 -6.29 -21.48
C LEU A 146 1.15 -5.29 -22.14
N MET A 147 1.61 -4.04 -22.28
CA MET A 147 0.86 -2.88 -22.77
C MET A 147 -0.66 -3.10 -22.74
N GLY A 148 -1.25 -3.19 -21.54
CA GLY A 148 -2.66 -3.57 -21.42
C GLY A 148 -3.58 -2.48 -22.00
N ASP A 149 -4.73 -2.88 -22.56
CA ASP A 149 -5.80 -2.05 -23.15
C ASP A 149 -6.42 -0.96 -22.23
N GLY A 150 -5.77 -0.64 -21.11
CA GLY A 150 -6.18 0.45 -20.22
C GLY A 150 -5.88 1.83 -20.80
N PRO A 151 -6.62 2.87 -20.41
CA PRO A 151 -6.34 4.23 -20.85
C PRO A 151 -4.98 4.71 -20.34
N ARG A 152 -4.22 5.38 -21.21
CA ARG A 152 -3.00 6.10 -20.83
C ARG A 152 -3.41 7.40 -20.13
N LEU A 153 -2.88 7.59 -18.93
CA LEU A 153 -3.10 8.78 -18.11
C LEU A 153 -1.86 9.67 -18.16
N THR A 154 -2.05 10.94 -17.86
CA THR A 154 -1.04 12.00 -17.86
C THR A 154 -1.02 12.75 -16.54
N ARG A 155 0.00 13.58 -16.41
CA ARG A 155 0.03 14.69 -15.44
C ARG A 155 -1.27 15.50 -15.43
N ASP A 156 -1.82 15.86 -16.60
CA ASP A 156 -3.02 16.70 -16.68
C ASP A 156 -4.26 15.98 -16.13
N ASP A 157 -4.35 14.66 -16.30
CA ASP A 157 -5.43 13.85 -15.69
C ASP A 157 -5.35 13.90 -14.16
N VAL A 158 -4.14 13.85 -13.59
CA VAL A 158 -3.93 13.95 -12.13
C VAL A 158 -4.26 15.35 -11.60
N LEU A 159 -3.86 16.39 -12.33
CA LEU A 159 -4.03 17.78 -11.88
C LEU A 159 -5.44 18.32 -12.08
N HIS A 160 -6.07 18.00 -13.21
CA HIS A 160 -7.34 18.59 -13.63
C HIS A 160 -8.52 17.63 -13.44
N GLN A 161 -8.29 16.33 -13.39
CA GLN A 161 -9.33 15.31 -13.24
C GLN A 161 -9.01 14.25 -12.16
N PRO A 162 -8.53 14.63 -10.96
CA PRO A 162 -8.07 13.68 -9.94
C PRO A 162 -9.16 12.69 -9.50
N TYR A 163 -10.44 13.08 -9.54
CA TYR A 163 -11.56 12.20 -9.21
C TYR A 163 -11.69 11.02 -10.18
N LEU A 164 -11.50 11.25 -11.49
CA LEU A 164 -11.60 10.18 -12.48
C LEU A 164 -10.48 9.15 -12.31
N VAL A 165 -9.26 9.64 -12.04
CA VAL A 165 -8.12 8.79 -11.71
C VAL A 165 -8.39 7.97 -10.45
N ALA A 166 -8.95 8.60 -9.41
CA ALA A 166 -9.30 7.94 -8.16
C ALA A 166 -10.41 6.86 -8.35
N GLU A 167 -11.44 7.13 -9.15
CA GLU A 167 -12.48 6.13 -9.44
C GLU A 167 -11.92 4.92 -10.19
N MET A 168 -11.03 5.15 -11.15
CA MET A 168 -10.36 4.05 -11.87
C MET A 168 -9.48 3.22 -10.93
N ALA A 169 -8.71 3.89 -10.07
CA ALA A 169 -7.91 3.24 -9.03
C ALA A 169 -8.79 2.38 -8.10
N GLU A 170 -9.96 2.89 -7.67
CA GLU A 170 -10.90 2.12 -6.84
C GLU A 170 -11.45 0.90 -7.56
N ALA A 171 -11.85 1.06 -8.82
CA ALA A 171 -12.45 -0.02 -9.58
C ALA A 171 -11.49 -1.21 -9.67
N ILE A 172 -10.20 -0.92 -9.89
CA ILE A 172 -9.13 -1.90 -9.90
C ILE A 172 -8.93 -2.52 -8.51
N ALA A 173 -8.74 -1.68 -7.48
CA ALA A 173 -8.42 -2.14 -6.13
C ALA A 173 -9.57 -2.95 -5.50
N SER A 174 -10.81 -2.48 -5.63
CA SER A 174 -12.01 -3.14 -5.10
C SER A 174 -12.27 -4.50 -5.76
N HIS A 175 -12.07 -4.62 -7.08
CA HIS A 175 -12.14 -5.90 -7.78
C HIS A 175 -11.07 -6.86 -7.25
N ARG A 176 -9.87 -6.35 -6.98
CA ARG A 176 -8.77 -7.16 -6.46
C ARG A 176 -9.02 -7.63 -5.02
N ARG A 177 -9.52 -6.76 -4.12
CA ARG A 177 -9.89 -7.12 -2.73
C ARG A 177 -10.87 -8.28 -2.65
N ARG A 178 -11.84 -8.35 -3.57
CA ARG A 178 -12.83 -9.46 -3.65
C ARG A 178 -12.21 -10.81 -4.03
N SER A 179 -11.02 -10.80 -4.63
CA SER A 179 -10.31 -12.02 -5.02
C SER A 179 -9.42 -12.59 -3.90
N PHE A 180 -9.15 -11.83 -2.85
CA PHE A 180 -8.29 -12.27 -1.76
C PHE A 180 -8.92 -13.40 -0.95
N ARG A 181 -8.04 -14.17 -0.30
CA ARG A 181 -8.35 -15.32 0.54
C ARG A 181 -7.83 -15.07 1.94
N TRP A 182 -8.48 -15.66 2.93
CA TRP A 182 -8.08 -15.50 4.32
C TRP A 182 -7.24 -16.70 4.76
N CYS A 183 -5.99 -16.47 5.15
CA CYS A 183 -5.14 -17.53 5.70
C CYS A 183 -5.52 -17.80 7.16
N ARG A 184 -5.89 -19.05 7.48
CA ARG A 184 -6.23 -19.43 8.86
C ARG A 184 -5.05 -19.44 9.82
N THR A 185 -3.83 -19.69 9.31
CA THR A 185 -2.62 -19.79 10.14
C THR A 185 -2.10 -18.41 10.57
N CYS A 186 -1.81 -17.52 9.62
CA CYS A 186 -1.29 -16.19 9.95
C CYS A 186 -2.37 -15.12 10.14
N ARG A 187 -3.64 -15.43 9.87
CA ARG A 187 -4.79 -14.50 9.98
C ARG A 187 -4.60 -13.23 9.17
N ARG A 188 -4.10 -13.37 7.93
CA ARG A 188 -3.90 -12.27 6.97
C ARG A 188 -4.64 -12.56 5.66
N ALA A 189 -5.04 -11.49 4.97
CA ALA A 189 -5.47 -11.57 3.59
C ALA A 189 -4.30 -12.03 2.72
N THR A 190 -4.59 -12.86 1.73
CA THR A 190 -3.60 -13.50 0.85
C THR A 190 -4.12 -13.43 -0.58
N ALA A 191 -3.24 -13.14 -1.54
CA ALA A 191 -3.58 -13.16 -2.94
C ALA A 191 -4.04 -14.59 -3.34
N PRO A 192 -5.06 -14.75 -4.21
CA PRO A 192 -5.57 -16.07 -4.55
C PRO A 192 -4.51 -17.00 -5.14
N GLU A 193 -3.53 -16.45 -5.86
CA GLU A 193 -2.39 -17.20 -6.39
C GLU A 193 -1.40 -17.70 -5.32
N ALA A 194 -1.39 -17.11 -4.12
CA ALA A 194 -0.52 -17.51 -3.00
C ALA A 194 -1.28 -18.29 -1.92
N PHE A 195 -2.50 -18.75 -2.22
CA PHE A 195 -3.38 -19.43 -1.28
C PHE A 195 -3.53 -20.91 -1.61
N VAL A 196 -3.14 -21.78 -0.68
CA VAL A 196 -3.26 -23.23 -0.81
C VAL A 196 -4.64 -23.66 -0.30
N ALA A 197 -5.57 -23.90 -1.22
CA ALA A 197 -6.97 -24.21 -0.88
C ALA A 197 -7.12 -25.43 0.06
N ALA A 198 -6.36 -26.51 -0.21
CA ALA A 198 -6.37 -27.73 0.61
C ALA A 198 -5.98 -27.47 2.07
N ALA A 199 -5.02 -26.57 2.28
CA ALA A 199 -4.53 -26.20 3.60
C ALA A 199 -5.21 -24.93 4.16
N SER A 200 -6.20 -24.36 3.47
CA SER A 200 -6.85 -23.07 3.78
C SER A 200 -5.90 -21.98 4.32
N SER A 201 -4.65 -21.98 3.84
CA SER A 201 -3.55 -21.18 4.37
C SER A 201 -2.70 -20.65 3.21
N CYS A 202 -1.97 -19.57 3.45
CA CYS A 202 -1.02 -19.06 2.46
C CYS A 202 0.15 -20.02 2.28
N GLU A 203 0.76 -20.00 1.10
CA GLU A 203 1.92 -20.83 0.76
C GLU A 203 3.05 -20.69 1.78
N GLN A 204 3.35 -19.48 2.26
CA GLN A 204 4.37 -19.26 3.29
C GLN A 204 4.08 -20.03 4.60
N CYS A 205 2.82 -20.04 5.05
CA CYS A 205 2.45 -20.79 6.24
C CYS A 205 2.47 -22.30 5.99
N VAL A 206 2.11 -22.74 4.78
CA VAL A 206 2.23 -24.15 4.41
C VAL A 206 3.70 -24.57 4.39
N SER A 207 4.60 -23.79 3.80
CA SER A 207 6.03 -24.11 3.81
C SER A 207 6.66 -24.03 5.20
N ALA A 208 6.19 -23.12 6.07
CA ALA A 208 6.75 -22.96 7.42
C ALA A 208 6.26 -24.01 8.43
N PHE A 209 5.06 -24.57 8.23
CA PHE A 209 4.41 -25.46 9.20
C PHE A 209 3.92 -26.79 8.61
N GLY A 210 4.17 -27.05 7.33
CA GLY A 210 3.71 -28.23 6.60
C GLY A 210 4.61 -29.46 6.72
N ASP A 211 5.84 -29.32 7.19
CA ASP A 211 6.80 -30.43 7.35
C ASP A 211 6.65 -31.12 8.71
N GLY A 212 5.40 -31.42 9.10
CA GLY A 212 5.04 -31.98 10.41
C GLY A 212 4.33 -33.33 10.37
N GLU A 213 4.47 -34.11 9.29
CA GLU A 213 3.97 -35.49 9.20
C GLU A 213 4.99 -36.41 8.51
N GLU A 214 5.97 -36.90 9.29
CA GLU A 214 6.58 -38.24 9.14
C GLU A 214 6.68 -38.91 10.50
#